data_AF-A0A832JZY3-F1
#
_entry.id   AF-A0A832JZY3-F1
#
_cell.length_a   1.000
_cell.length_b   1.000
_cell.length_c   1.000
_cell.angle_alpha   90.00
_cell.angle_beta   90.00
_cell.angle_gamma   90.00
#
_symmetry.space_group_name_H-M   'P 1'
#
loop_
_entity.id
_entity.type
_entity.pdbx_description
1 polymer ?
#
loop_
_entity_poly.entity_id
_entity_poly.type
_entity_poly.pdbx_seq_one_letter_code
_entity_poly.pdbx_strand_id
1 'polypeptide(L)'
;MLTSTAQAKSVGGRYLAHGAGGWSCADALAVYNGNNPRSQAELDGFLAGYFTAVNIIINNTYDILAGERHTEAKSKVMEICRANPEDTLGNATAAFTSDVYHRRHSLPPDLQNRRSPD
;
A
#
# COMPACT_ATOMS: atom_id res chain seq x y z
N MET A 1 11.32 -8.51 25.34
CA MET A 1 11.49 -7.67 24.14
C MET A 1 10.85 -8.44 22.99
N LEU A 2 9.71 -7.97 22.48
CA LEU A 2 9.02 -8.59 21.35
C LEU A 2 9.50 -7.91 20.06
N THR A 3 10.56 -8.46 19.47
CA THR A 3 10.94 -8.17 18.08
C THR A 3 10.00 -8.94 17.16
N SER A 4 8.83 -8.38 16.89
CA SER A 4 8.05 -8.81 15.72
C SER A 4 8.70 -8.20 14.49
N THR A 5 9.60 -8.95 13.87
CA THR A 5 9.96 -8.69 12.48
C THR A 5 8.70 -8.89 11.65
N ALA A 6 8.06 -7.80 11.22
CA ALA A 6 7.03 -7.81 10.20
C ALA A 6 7.68 -8.22 8.87
N GLN A 7 8.00 -9.51 8.76
CA GLN A 7 8.36 -10.16 7.52
C GLN A 7 7.07 -10.22 6.70
N ALA A 8 6.81 -9.22 5.89
CA ALA A 8 5.91 -9.38 4.75
C ALA A 8 6.55 -10.44 3.84
N LYS A 9 6.26 -11.70 4.16
CA LYS A 9 6.86 -12.88 3.54
C LYS A 9 6.27 -13.00 2.15
N SER A 10 7.02 -12.55 1.14
CA SER A 10 6.74 -12.92 -0.25
C SER A 10 6.81 -14.44 -0.35
N VAL A 11 5.67 -15.09 -0.64
CA VAL A 11 5.62 -16.51 -0.96
C VAL A 11 5.23 -16.61 -2.43
N GLY A 12 6.20 -16.96 -3.30
CA GLY A 12 5.97 -17.10 -4.73
C GLY A 12 5.68 -15.79 -5.48
N GLY A 13 6.20 -14.65 -5.01
CA GLY A 13 5.94 -13.33 -5.63
C GLY A 13 4.60 -12.70 -5.22
N ARG A 14 3.89 -13.31 -4.25
CA ARG A 14 2.65 -12.78 -3.67
C ARG A 14 2.93 -12.19 -2.29
N TYR A 15 2.50 -10.95 -2.07
CA TYR A 15 2.58 -10.32 -0.76
C TYR A 15 1.47 -10.88 0.13
N LEU A 16 1.83 -11.72 1.11
CA LEU A 16 0.90 -12.21 2.13
C LEU A 16 0.70 -11.11 3.19
N ALA A 17 -0.11 -10.11 2.87
CA ALA A 17 -0.48 -9.08 3.82
C ALA A 17 -1.51 -9.63 4.82
N HIS A 18 -1.26 -9.44 6.12
CA HIS A 18 -2.26 -9.67 7.17
C HIS A 18 -3.28 -8.52 7.19
N GLY A 19 -4.50 -8.80 7.65
CA GLY A 19 -5.60 -7.82 7.66
C GLY A 19 -6.18 -7.58 6.27
N ALA A 20 -6.67 -6.36 6.00
CA ALA A 20 -7.37 -6.06 4.74
C ALA A 20 -6.53 -6.24 3.48
N GLY A 21 -5.20 -6.18 3.58
CA GLY A 21 -4.31 -6.48 2.44
C GLY A 21 -4.40 -7.91 1.92
N GLY A 22 -4.89 -8.86 2.74
CA GLY A 22 -5.11 -10.25 2.35
C GLY A 22 -6.50 -10.49 1.74
N TRP A 23 -7.39 -9.50 1.71
CA TRP A 23 -8.68 -9.63 1.07
C TRP A 23 -8.51 -9.77 -0.44
N SER A 24 -9.42 -10.51 -1.08
CA SER A 24 -9.54 -10.43 -2.53
C SER A 24 -9.94 -9.02 -2.95
N CYS A 25 -9.57 -8.64 -4.17
CA CYS A 25 -9.95 -7.38 -4.75
C CYS A 25 -11.48 -7.26 -4.92
N ALA A 26 -12.16 -8.37 -5.20
CA ALA A 26 -13.63 -8.42 -5.18
C ALA A 26 -14.21 -8.06 -3.79
N ASP A 27 -13.66 -8.61 -2.70
CA ASP A 27 -14.09 -8.28 -1.34
C ASP A 27 -13.80 -6.82 -0.99
N ALA A 28 -12.60 -6.33 -1.32
CA ALA A 28 -12.22 -4.94 -1.08
C ALA A 28 -13.15 -3.96 -1.82
N LEU A 29 -13.50 -4.26 -3.07
CA LEU A 29 -14.49 -3.50 -3.84
C LEU A 29 -15.88 -3.56 -3.23
N ALA A 30 -16.31 -4.73 -2.75
CA ALA A 30 -17.60 -4.87 -2.10
C ALA A 30 -17.66 -4.03 -0.81
N VAL A 31 -16.59 -4.00 -0.01
CA VAL A 31 -16.46 -3.09 1.14
C VAL A 31 -16.51 -1.64 0.70
N TYR A 32 -15.69 -1.27 -0.29
CA TYR A 32 -15.62 0.09 -0.84
C TYR A 32 -17.00 0.63 -1.26
N ASN A 33 -17.81 -0.21 -1.90
CA ASN A 33 -19.15 0.14 -2.37
C ASN A 33 -20.23 0.07 -1.27
N GLY A 34 -19.89 -0.30 -0.03
CA GLY A 34 -20.85 -0.47 1.06
C GLY A 34 -21.70 -1.75 0.98
N ASN A 35 -21.29 -2.72 0.15
CA ASN A 35 -22.00 -3.97 -0.12
C ASN A 35 -21.41 -5.18 0.61
N ASN A 36 -20.58 -4.96 1.63
CA ASN A 36 -19.94 -6.02 2.40
C ASN A 36 -19.90 -5.63 3.89
N PRO A 37 -20.17 -6.57 4.83
CA PRO A 37 -20.19 -6.27 6.26
C PRO A 37 -18.80 -6.04 6.89
N ARG A 38 -17.71 -6.31 6.17
CA ARG A 38 -16.36 -5.95 6.65
C ARG A 38 -16.20 -4.43 6.76
N SER A 39 -15.22 -4.01 7.56
CA SER A 39 -15.07 -2.62 7.96
C SER A 39 -14.43 -1.75 6.88
N GLN A 40 -15.07 -0.62 6.52
CA GLN A 40 -14.44 0.45 5.74
C GLN A 40 -13.20 1.01 6.43
N ALA A 41 -13.19 1.07 7.77
CA ALA A 41 -12.03 1.54 8.53
C ALA A 41 -10.83 0.59 8.43
N GLU A 42 -11.06 -0.72 8.26
CA GLU A 42 -9.97 -1.69 8.01
C GLU A 42 -9.37 -1.50 6.61
N LEU A 43 -10.23 -1.24 5.61
CA LEU A 43 -9.78 -0.90 4.25
C LEU A 43 -8.96 0.39 4.24
N ASP A 44 -9.49 1.46 4.85
CA ASP A 44 -8.83 2.76 4.92
C ASP A 44 -7.53 2.69 5.73
N GLY A 45 -7.55 1.99 6.86
CA GLY A 45 -6.39 1.80 7.72
C GLY A 45 -5.27 1.03 7.01
N PHE A 46 -5.60 -0.02 6.27
CA PHE A 46 -4.61 -0.75 5.48
C PHE A 46 -3.96 0.13 4.42
N LEU A 47 -4.76 0.85 3.61
CA LEU A 47 -4.22 1.69 2.54
C LEU A 47 -3.36 2.83 3.09
N ALA A 48 -3.83 3.53 4.12
CA ALA A 48 -3.07 4.60 4.77
C ALA A 48 -1.76 4.09 5.39
N GLY A 49 -1.82 2.92 6.05
CA GLY A 49 -0.65 2.26 6.61
C GLY A 49 0.35 1.82 5.55
N TYR A 50 -0.13 1.25 4.44
CA TYR A 50 0.72 0.82 3.32
C TYR A 50 1.46 2.01 2.70
N PHE A 51 0.77 3.09 2.33
CA PHE A 51 1.40 4.26 1.72
C PHE A 51 2.45 4.89 2.66
N THR A 52 2.15 4.95 3.96
CA THR A 52 3.08 5.43 4.98
C THR A 52 4.32 4.52 5.08
N ALA A 53 4.12 3.20 5.13
CA ALA A 53 5.22 2.24 5.20
C ALA A 53 6.14 2.34 3.98
N VAL A 54 5.57 2.53 2.78
CA VAL A 54 6.35 2.71 1.56
C VAL A 54 7.23 3.95 1.60
N ASN A 55 6.75 5.07 2.17
CA ASN A 55 7.56 6.28 2.36
C ASN A 55 8.76 6.07 3.30
N ILE A 56 8.68 5.08 4.19
CA ILE A 56 9.77 4.76 5.13
C ILE A 56 10.75 3.78 4.49
N ILE A 57 10.25 2.71 3.88
CA ILE A 57 11.03 1.56 3.44
C ILE A 57 11.73 1.82 2.10
N ILE A 58 11.09 2.57 1.20
CA ILE A 58 11.70 2.87 -0.10
C ILE A 58 12.69 4.01 0.04
N ASN A 59 13.92 3.77 -0.42
CA ASN A 59 15.00 4.76 -0.40
C ASN A 59 14.59 6.06 -1.08
N ASN A 60 15.05 7.17 -0.50
CA ASN A 60 14.85 8.51 -1.03
C ASN A 60 13.38 8.80 -1.40
N THR A 61 12.46 8.49 -0.49
CA THR A 61 11.02 8.73 -0.66
C THR A 61 10.49 9.35 0.62
N TYR A 62 9.70 10.42 0.52
CA TYR A 62 8.90 10.91 1.64
C TYR A 62 7.41 10.97 1.31
N ASP A 63 7.05 10.91 0.03
CA ASP A 63 5.68 10.88 -0.44
C ASP A 63 5.58 10.10 -1.76
N ILE A 64 5.18 8.84 -1.64
CA ILE A 64 4.94 7.91 -2.76
C ILE A 64 3.76 8.34 -3.62
N LEU A 65 2.79 9.07 -3.06
CA LEU A 65 1.59 9.50 -3.76
C LEU A 65 1.83 10.75 -4.61
N ALA A 66 3.01 11.36 -4.53
CA ALA A 66 3.39 12.52 -5.33
C ALA A 66 2.38 13.69 -5.19
N GLY A 67 1.93 13.96 -3.97
CA GLY A 67 0.94 14.99 -3.65
C GLY A 67 -0.52 14.59 -3.89
N GLU A 68 -0.77 13.38 -4.41
CA GLU A 68 -2.13 12.85 -4.57
C GLU A 68 -2.80 12.60 -3.22
N ARG A 69 -4.12 12.86 -3.12
CA ARG A 69 -4.87 12.61 -1.89
C ARG A 69 -5.06 11.12 -1.68
N HIS A 70 -5.09 10.70 -0.42
CA HIS A 70 -5.36 9.30 -0.06
C HIS A 70 -6.68 8.77 -0.66
N THR A 71 -7.72 9.60 -0.78
CA THR A 71 -8.99 9.21 -1.38
C THR A 71 -8.88 8.93 -2.88
N GLU A 72 -8.06 9.69 -3.60
CA GLU A 72 -7.81 9.49 -5.03
C GLU A 72 -6.96 8.24 -5.26
N ALA A 73 -5.90 8.08 -4.46
CA ALA A 73 -5.08 6.87 -4.44
C ALA A 73 -5.93 5.62 -4.14
N LYS A 74 -6.83 5.69 -3.15
CA LYS A 74 -7.79 4.63 -2.84
C LYS A 74 -8.64 4.27 -4.05
N SER A 75 -9.23 5.26 -4.74
CA SER A 75 -10.03 5.03 -5.93
C SER A 75 -9.24 4.33 -7.05
N LYS A 76 -7.98 4.72 -7.28
CA LYS A 76 -7.10 4.06 -8.28
C LYS A 76 -6.75 2.62 -7.91
N VAL A 77 -6.50 2.34 -6.63
CA VAL A 77 -6.33 0.95 -6.17
C VAL A 77 -7.61 0.15 -6.41
N MET A 78 -8.79 0.73 -6.18
CA MET A 78 -10.07 0.08 -6.49
C MET A 78 -10.26 -0.15 -7.99
N GLU A 79 -9.76 0.73 -8.86
CA GLU A 79 -9.75 0.51 -10.31
C GLU A 79 -8.90 -0.70 -10.71
N ILE A 80 -7.69 -0.83 -10.13
CA ILE A 80 -6.84 -2.02 -10.33
C ILE A 80 -7.55 -3.27 -9.84
N CYS A 81 -8.20 -3.21 -8.68
CA CYS A 81 -8.99 -4.31 -8.15
C CYS A 81 -10.17 -4.69 -9.05
N ARG A 82 -10.79 -3.72 -9.74
CA ARG A 82 -11.90 -3.99 -10.66
C ARG A 82 -11.43 -4.78 -11.88
N ALA A 83 -10.21 -4.54 -12.33
CA ALA A 83 -9.59 -5.29 -13.43
C ALA A 83 -9.08 -6.68 -12.99
N ASN A 84 -8.78 -6.89 -11.71
CA ASN A 84 -8.14 -8.10 -11.19
C ASN A 84 -8.85 -8.63 -9.92
N PRO A 85 -10.10 -9.12 -10.03
CA PRO A 85 -10.93 -9.43 -8.86
C PRO A 85 -10.38 -10.54 -7.96
N GLU A 86 -9.61 -11.48 -8.53
CA GLU A 86 -9.01 -12.63 -7.84
C GLU A 86 -7.67 -12.32 -7.17
N ASP A 87 -7.08 -11.15 -7.44
CA ASP A 87 -5.87 -10.71 -6.76
C ASP A 87 -6.16 -10.20 -5.35
N THR A 88 -5.12 -10.06 -4.55
CA THR A 88 -5.26 -9.47 -3.22
C THR A 88 -5.23 -7.95 -3.28
N LEU A 89 -5.90 -7.29 -2.33
CA LEU A 89 -5.80 -5.84 -2.15
C LEU A 89 -4.33 -5.40 -1.99
N GLY A 90 -3.52 -6.16 -1.24
CA GLY A 90 -2.11 -5.86 -1.08
C GLY A 90 -1.32 -5.86 -2.39
N ASN A 91 -1.60 -6.81 -3.29
CA ASN A 91 -0.99 -6.85 -4.61
C ASN A 91 -1.45 -5.67 -5.47
N ALA A 92 -2.74 -5.31 -5.45
CA ALA A 92 -3.25 -4.15 -6.17
C ALA A 92 -2.62 -2.83 -5.67
N THR A 93 -2.47 -2.67 -4.36
CA THR A 93 -1.80 -1.49 -3.77
C THR A 93 -0.31 -1.46 -4.12
N ALA A 94 0.36 -2.61 -4.14
CA ALA A 94 1.75 -2.71 -4.59
C ALA A 94 1.89 -2.34 -6.08
N ALA A 95 0.99 -2.82 -6.93
CA ALA A 95 0.96 -2.46 -8.36
C ALA A 95 0.76 -0.95 -8.56
N PHE A 96 -0.19 -0.35 -7.83
CA PHE A 96 -0.39 1.11 -7.86
C PHE A 96 0.86 1.89 -7.44
N THR A 97 1.47 1.53 -6.30
CA THR A 97 2.66 2.23 -5.81
C THR A 97 3.88 2.04 -6.72
N SER A 98 4.00 0.88 -7.37
CA SER A 98 5.00 0.64 -8.41
C SER A 98 4.79 1.52 -9.64
N ASP A 99 3.55 1.71 -10.09
CA ASP A 99 3.22 2.59 -11.22
C ASP A 99 3.59 4.05 -10.91
N VAL A 100 3.23 4.54 -9.73
CA VAL A 100 3.45 5.95 -9.37
C VAL A 100 4.86 6.24 -8.85
N TYR A 101 5.68 5.22 -8.61
CA TYR A 101 7.02 5.35 -8.01
C TYR A 101 7.92 6.37 -8.71
N HIS A 102 7.84 6.47 -10.03
CA HIS A 102 8.65 7.41 -10.81
C HIS A 102 8.27 8.89 -10.58
N ARG A 103 7.06 9.15 -10.05
CA ARG A 103 6.54 10.49 -9.74
C ARG A 103 6.70 10.88 -8.28
N ARG A 104 7.09 9.95 -7.41
CA ARG A 104 7.18 10.17 -5.97
C ARG A 104 8.02 11.41 -5.64
N HIS A 105 7.69 12.05 -4.53
CA HIS A 105 8.57 13.08 -3.99
C HIS A 105 9.71 12.44 -3.19
N SER A 106 10.92 12.81 -3.60
CA SER A 106 12.18 12.32 -3.03
C SER A 106 12.64 13.22 -1.89
N LEU A 107 13.32 12.64 -0.90
CA LEU A 107 13.88 13.43 0.21
C LEU A 107 14.79 14.55 -0.33
N PRO A 108 14.86 15.71 0.32
CA PRO A 108 15.85 16.71 -0.03
C PRO A 108 17.27 16.16 0.23
N PRO A 109 18.29 16.61 -0.52
CA PRO A 109 19.64 16.02 -0.48
C PRO A 109 20.27 15.94 0.92
N ASP A 110 19.99 16.89 1.80
CA ASP A 110 20.50 16.96 3.17
C ASP A 110 19.89 15.90 4.11
N LEU A 111 18.72 15.36 3.77
CA LEU A 111 18.06 14.27 4.49
C LEU A 111 18.35 12.89 3.88
N GLN A 112 18.79 12.82 2.62
CA GLN A 112 19.19 11.57 1.98
C GLN A 112 20.39 10.94 2.68
N ASN A 113 21.39 11.76 3.05
CA ASN A 113 22.63 11.30 3.69
C ASN A 113 22.44 10.79 5.14
N ARG A 114 21.28 11.05 5.77
CA ARG A 114 21.00 10.61 7.16
C ARG A 114 20.33 9.23 7.25
N ARG A 115 19.92 8.63 6.13
CA ARG A 115 19.29 7.29 6.08
C ARG A 115 20.27 6.17 5.70
N SER A 116 21.52 6.48 5.36
CA SER A 116 22.55 5.45 5.19
C SER A 116 22.91 4.86 6.55
N PRO A 117 22.73 3.54 6.77
CA PRO A 117 23.30 2.90 7.95
C PRO A 117 24.82 2.84 7.78
N ASP A 118 25.55 3.20 8.83
CA ASP A 118 26.94 2.80 9.04
C ASP A 118 27.04 1.25 9.16
#